data_AF-A0AAD8XZ32-F1
#
_entry.id   AF-A0AAD8XZ32-F1
#
_cell.length_a   1.000
_cell.length_b   1.000
_cell.length_c   1.000
_cell.angle_alpha   90.00
_cell.angle_beta   90.00
_cell.angle_gamma   90.00
#
_symmetry.space_group_name_H-M   'P 1'
#
loop_
_entity.id
_entity.type
_entity.pdbx_description
1 polymer ?
#
loop_
_entity_poly.entity_id
_entity_poly.type
_entity_poly.pdbx_seq_one_letter_code
_entity_poly.pdbx_strand_id
1 'polypeptide(L)'
;MATTDTSGGAAEEEEDPSCPICLNDMCKSDTLHPIQCPTKCNFNFCIECLCHLLSSSKDDYEMASDGNRHVKVHLNCPNCRADISKTIEDTIRLRQTALAEELSTVPDSELSAKDLQLKHWKQEDEILDLTDGKKKKKKGPEPMLIDKSLFGGLEFAMTVEEQKYVTKLMSSGYPNELCQGAQILAGIADNIRNGRAVAAAATPATTAPNRAAAETARATAALQSGYSNAGLSSRSRDGDMPGVTNFQREMEQQKREKLRRPLPARMPLCVSLSTGEFEKMALQYRQKSGLVDPSMSGEGNEKMPGWKSFLKGMLGTGGTASMTFVDDEWDGSVADAFARAQIGRTGKDNRQTVKGRFGPQNPAEKASVQRIIAMGLHEDDKRDSLTRPIRFQRVLIGSVGGQAGKVGIKKGDVVTHINGEEFVGDAAALHALLVEAYEQQGRDGVIMIAVNAEDCTAEALRLRARVH
;
A
#
# COMPACT_ATOMS: atom_id res chain seq x y z
N MET A 1 92.46 22.65 15.68
CA MET A 1 91.13 23.28 15.55
C MET A 1 90.64 22.95 14.15
N ALA A 2 89.67 22.04 14.05
CA ALA A 2 89.06 21.63 12.78
C ALA A 2 87.55 21.80 12.94
N THR A 3 86.96 22.62 12.08
CA THR A 3 85.54 22.95 12.04
C THR A 3 84.82 21.96 11.13
N THR A 4 83.80 21.29 11.67
CA THR A 4 82.89 20.39 10.95
C THR A 4 81.67 21.17 10.48
N ASP A 5 81.55 21.36 9.17
CA ASP A 5 80.33 21.85 8.51
C ASP A 5 79.26 20.76 8.52
N THR A 6 78.09 21.08 9.09
CA THR A 6 76.90 20.20 9.11
C THR A 6 75.88 20.80 8.15
N SER A 7 75.82 20.27 6.92
CA SER A 7 74.80 20.63 5.94
C SER A 7 73.47 19.96 6.30
N GLY A 8 72.54 20.72 6.87
CA GLY A 8 71.16 20.31 7.09
C GLY A 8 70.41 20.20 5.76
N GLY A 9 70.15 18.97 5.31
CA GLY A 9 69.23 18.71 4.21
C GLY A 9 67.81 19.00 4.67
N ALA A 10 67.21 20.07 4.15
CA ALA A 10 65.77 20.27 4.23
C ALA A 10 65.11 19.07 3.54
N ALA A 11 64.39 18.25 4.30
CA ALA A 11 63.50 17.26 3.73
C ALA A 11 62.43 18.05 2.94
N GLU A 12 62.48 17.97 1.61
CA GLU A 12 61.38 18.42 0.77
C GLU A 12 60.16 17.61 1.18
N GLU A 13 59.20 18.25 1.85
CA GLU A 13 57.90 17.66 2.12
C GLU A 13 57.23 17.43 0.76
N GLU A 14 57.28 16.19 0.26
CA GLU A 14 56.49 15.78 -0.90
C GLU A 14 55.01 15.97 -0.56
N GLU A 15 54.40 17.05 -1.08
CA GLU A 15 52.96 17.27 -0.94
C GLU A 15 52.22 16.07 -1.54
N ASP A 16 51.40 15.40 -0.72
CA ASP A 16 50.59 14.27 -1.17
C ASP A 16 49.68 14.72 -2.33
N PRO A 17 49.63 13.96 -3.45
CA PRO A 17 48.86 14.36 -4.61
C PRO A 17 47.37 14.37 -4.28
N SER A 18 46.73 15.54 -4.41
CA SER A 18 45.28 15.69 -4.27
C SER A 18 44.55 15.42 -5.59
N CYS A 19 43.35 14.85 -5.51
CA CYS A 19 42.53 14.53 -6.66
C CYS A 19 42.03 15.82 -7.34
N PRO A 20 42.29 16.06 -8.64
CA PRO A 20 41.89 17.30 -9.31
C PRO A 20 40.37 17.44 -9.54
N ILE A 21 39.58 16.40 -9.23
CA ILE A 21 38.13 16.39 -9.42
C ILE A 21 37.39 16.70 -8.11
N CYS A 22 37.65 15.93 -7.05
CA CYS A 22 36.97 16.09 -5.76
C CYS A 22 37.79 16.83 -4.70
N LEU A 23 39.08 17.12 -4.98
CA LEU A 23 40.03 17.76 -4.08
C LEU A 23 40.37 16.96 -2.81
N ASN A 24 39.94 15.70 -2.71
CA ASN A 24 40.34 14.79 -1.64
C ASN A 24 41.73 14.19 -1.94
N ASP A 25 42.44 13.79 -0.88
CA ASP A 25 43.73 13.12 -0.98
C ASP A 25 43.62 11.81 -1.78
N MET A 26 44.58 11.57 -2.67
CA MET A 26 44.64 10.32 -3.41
C MET A 26 45.31 9.24 -2.58
N CYS A 27 44.71 8.05 -2.54
CA CYS A 27 45.32 6.93 -1.83
C CYS A 27 46.52 6.37 -2.60
N LYS A 28 47.37 5.57 -1.94
CA LYS A 28 48.56 4.97 -2.57
C LYS A 28 48.22 4.13 -3.79
N SER A 29 47.09 3.42 -3.78
CA SER A 29 46.64 2.67 -4.95
C SER A 29 46.37 3.56 -6.18
N ASP A 30 45.91 4.80 -5.97
CA ASP A 30 45.60 5.73 -7.05
C ASP A 30 46.86 6.19 -7.79
N THR A 31 47.96 6.41 -7.06
CA THR A 31 49.25 6.80 -7.61
C THR A 31 50.00 5.61 -8.21
N LEU A 32 49.89 4.42 -7.61
CA LEU A 32 50.49 3.19 -8.11
C LEU A 32 49.87 2.72 -9.44
N HIS A 33 48.56 2.93 -9.61
CA HIS A 33 47.81 2.54 -10.80
C HIS A 33 47.16 3.76 -11.47
N PRO A 34 47.94 4.63 -12.13
CA PRO A 34 47.40 5.79 -12.82
C PRO A 34 46.56 5.37 -14.03
N ILE A 35 45.56 6.17 -14.37
CA ILE A 35 44.66 5.88 -15.50
C ILE A 35 45.44 5.81 -16.82
N GLN A 36 45.24 4.71 -17.55
CA GLN A 36 45.90 4.46 -18.83
C GLN A 36 45.18 5.21 -19.97
N CYS A 37 45.41 6.53 -20.03
CA CYS A 37 44.85 7.38 -21.09
C CYS A 37 45.56 7.13 -22.44
N PRO A 38 44.84 6.91 -23.56
CA PRO A 38 45.47 6.62 -24.86
C PRO A 38 46.45 7.69 -25.37
N THR A 39 46.23 8.95 -24.99
CA THR A 39 47.09 10.09 -25.37
C THR A 39 48.28 10.28 -24.44
N LYS A 40 48.40 9.48 -23.37
CA LYS A 40 49.46 9.58 -22.36
C LYS A 40 49.56 10.98 -21.73
N CYS A 41 48.41 11.64 -21.49
CA CYS A 41 48.36 13.00 -20.93
C CYS A 41 48.67 13.10 -19.43
N ASN A 42 49.06 12.00 -18.77
CA ASN A 42 49.41 11.90 -17.34
C ASN A 42 48.37 12.41 -16.34
N PHE A 43 47.15 12.74 -16.78
CA PHE A 43 46.08 13.16 -15.88
C PHE A 43 45.58 11.97 -15.06
N ASN A 44 45.59 12.10 -13.73
CA ASN A 44 45.14 11.07 -12.80
C ASN A 44 44.17 11.67 -11.77
N PHE A 45 43.31 10.84 -11.20
CA PHE A 45 42.31 11.23 -10.19
C PHE A 45 41.92 10.02 -9.36
N CYS A 46 41.29 10.21 -8.20
CA CYS A 46 41.04 9.15 -7.22
C CYS A 46 40.06 8.07 -7.72
N ILE A 47 40.12 6.89 -7.10
CA ILE A 47 39.28 5.73 -7.42
C ILE A 47 37.79 6.03 -7.31
N GLU A 48 37.38 6.84 -6.33
CA GLU A 48 35.98 7.20 -6.13
C GLU A 48 35.43 7.98 -7.31
N CYS A 49 36.18 8.97 -7.80
CA CYS A 49 35.82 9.73 -9.00
C CYS A 49 35.84 8.85 -10.26
N LEU A 50 36.72 7.85 -10.34
CA LEU A 50 36.73 6.86 -11.42
C LEU A 50 35.46 5.99 -11.41
N CYS A 51 35.09 5.46 -10.24
CA CYS A 51 33.86 4.69 -10.06
C CYS A 51 32.63 5.54 -10.40
N HIS A 52 32.59 6.81 -9.96
CA HIS A 52 31.50 7.72 -10.29
C HIS A 52 31.37 7.94 -11.80
N LEU A 53 32.49 8.20 -12.50
CA LEU A 53 32.50 8.38 -13.95
C LEU A 53 31.99 7.12 -14.67
N LEU A 54 32.40 5.94 -14.21
CA LEU A 54 31.94 4.66 -14.75
C LEU A 54 30.44 4.46 -14.51
N SER A 55 29.96 4.66 -13.29
CA SER A 55 28.54 4.54 -12.94
C SER A 55 27.68 5.51 -13.76
N SER A 56 28.05 6.79 -13.82
CA SER A 56 27.32 7.81 -14.59
C SER A 56 27.30 7.54 -16.10
N SER A 57 28.30 6.85 -16.64
CA SER A 57 28.29 6.46 -18.07
C SER A 57 27.33 5.32 -18.40
N LYS A 58 26.96 4.53 -17.38
CA LYS A 58 26.02 3.40 -17.48
C LYS A 58 24.57 3.83 -17.24
N ASP A 59 24.36 5.02 -16.69
CA ASP A 59 23.02 5.58 -16.51
C ASP A 59 22.36 5.88 -17.87
N ASP A 60 21.05 5.65 -17.94
CA ASP A 60 20.25 5.97 -19.13
C ASP A 60 20.15 7.49 -19.31
N TYR A 61 19.68 7.92 -20.49
CA TYR A 61 19.37 9.33 -20.74
C TYR A 61 18.39 9.84 -19.66
N GLU A 62 18.86 10.74 -18.79
CA GLU A 62 17.97 11.48 -17.92
C GLU A 62 17.17 12.50 -18.75
N MET A 63 15.91 12.73 -18.40
CA MET A 63 15.11 13.78 -19.03
C MET A 63 15.24 15.04 -18.19
N ALA A 64 15.77 16.11 -18.77
CA ALA A 64 15.76 17.41 -18.12
C ALA A 64 14.32 17.94 -18.01
N SER A 65 14.10 18.85 -17.06
CA SER A 65 12.79 19.48 -16.82
C SER A 65 12.25 20.26 -18.02
N ASP A 66 13.11 20.65 -18.96
CA ASP A 66 12.78 21.34 -20.20
C ASP A 66 12.34 20.38 -21.34
N GLY A 67 12.33 19.06 -21.08
CA GLY A 67 11.98 18.06 -22.07
C GLY A 67 13.13 17.66 -23.00
N ASN A 68 14.33 18.22 -22.84
CA ASN A 68 15.50 17.76 -23.58
C ASN A 68 16.04 16.47 -22.96
N ARG A 69 16.42 15.54 -23.84
CA ARG A 69 17.16 14.35 -23.42
C ARG A 69 18.55 14.82 -22.98
N HIS A 70 18.83 14.65 -21.69
CA HIS A 70 20.10 15.05 -21.08
C HIS A 70 21.26 14.30 -21.76
N VAL A 71 22.43 14.94 -21.80
CA VAL A 71 23.62 14.42 -22.48
C VAL A 71 24.11 13.14 -21.80
N LYS A 72 24.28 12.05 -22.57
CA LYS A 72 24.89 10.80 -22.09
C LYS A 72 26.34 11.08 -21.68
N VAL A 73 26.72 10.66 -20.47
CA VAL A 73 28.10 10.81 -19.99
C VAL A 73 28.99 9.83 -20.75
N HIS A 74 29.92 10.35 -21.54
CA HIS A 74 30.92 9.54 -22.23
C HIS A 74 32.13 9.31 -21.33
N LEU A 75 32.72 8.12 -21.42
CA LEU A 75 33.95 7.75 -20.72
C LEU A 75 35.17 8.41 -21.40
N ASN A 76 35.28 9.73 -21.28
CA ASN A 76 36.38 10.51 -21.83
C ASN A 76 37.28 11.03 -20.70
N CYS A 77 38.59 11.09 -20.96
CA CYS A 77 39.55 11.70 -20.04
C CYS A 77 39.19 13.17 -19.78
N PRO A 78 39.05 13.62 -18.52
CA PRO A 78 38.68 15.00 -18.21
C PRO A 78 39.66 16.05 -18.74
N ASN A 79 40.94 15.70 -18.90
CA ASN A 79 41.97 16.61 -19.38
C ASN A 79 42.02 16.69 -20.92
N CYS A 80 42.27 15.57 -21.60
CA CYS A 80 42.50 15.56 -23.04
C CYS A 80 41.31 15.10 -23.89
N ARG A 81 40.19 14.72 -23.25
CA ARG A 81 38.95 14.21 -23.88
C ARG A 81 39.09 12.92 -24.69
N ALA A 82 40.22 12.22 -24.60
CA ALA A 82 40.40 10.91 -25.23
C ALA A 82 39.48 9.86 -24.58
N ASP A 83 38.95 8.93 -25.37
CA ASP A 83 38.12 7.82 -24.90
C ASP A 83 38.93 6.87 -24.00
N ILE A 84 38.49 6.70 -22.76
CA ILE A 84 39.07 5.82 -21.74
C ILE A 84 38.18 4.61 -21.43
N SER A 85 37.11 4.38 -22.20
CA SER A 85 36.16 3.27 -22.00
C SER A 85 36.80 1.89 -21.93
N LYS A 86 37.91 1.69 -22.65
CA LYS A 86 38.64 0.41 -22.70
C LYS A 86 39.55 0.15 -21.51
N THR A 87 39.94 1.17 -20.77
CA THR A 87 40.98 1.07 -19.72
C THR A 87 40.47 1.42 -18.33
N ILE A 88 39.32 2.10 -18.23
CA ILE A 88 38.78 2.56 -16.95
C ILE A 88 38.42 1.40 -16.01
N GLU A 89 37.76 0.34 -16.50
CA GLU A 89 37.35 -0.79 -15.66
C GLU A 89 38.56 -1.57 -15.12
N ASP A 90 39.57 -1.82 -15.96
CA ASP A 90 40.81 -2.49 -15.55
C ASP A 90 41.58 -1.66 -14.50
N THR A 91 41.63 -0.34 -14.69
CA THR A 91 42.27 0.57 -13.72
C THR A 91 41.55 0.52 -12.37
N ILE A 92 40.21 0.51 -12.36
CA ILE A 92 39.43 0.38 -11.11
C ILE A 92 39.73 -0.95 -10.43
N ARG A 93 39.73 -2.07 -11.17
CA ARG A 93 40.04 -3.40 -10.62
C ARG A 93 41.44 -3.46 -10.02
N LEU A 94 42.44 -2.89 -10.68
CA LEU A 94 43.81 -2.82 -10.16
C LEU A 94 43.87 -2.06 -8.83
N ARG A 95 43.21 -0.90 -8.75
CA ARG A 95 43.15 -0.12 -7.51
C ARG A 95 42.38 -0.81 -6.39
N GLN A 96 41.24 -1.44 -6.70
CA GLN A 96 40.48 -2.24 -5.73
C GLN A 96 41.30 -3.42 -5.19
N THR A 97 42.07 -4.08 -6.06
CA THR A 97 42.98 -5.17 -5.66
C THR A 97 44.07 -4.66 -4.72
N ALA A 98 44.71 -3.53 -5.05
CA ALA A 98 45.74 -2.93 -4.18
C ALA A 98 45.18 -2.50 -2.82
N LEU A 99 43.99 -1.90 -2.79
CA LEU A 99 43.31 -1.55 -1.54
C LEU A 99 42.94 -2.78 -0.72
N ALA A 100 42.45 -3.85 -1.36
CA ALA A 100 42.15 -5.11 -0.67
C ALA A 100 43.42 -5.75 -0.07
N GLU A 101 44.56 -5.66 -0.76
CA GLU A 101 45.86 -6.11 -0.28
C GLU A 101 46.34 -5.29 0.94
N GLU A 102 46.20 -3.96 0.90
CA GLU A 102 46.49 -3.09 2.05
C GLU A 102 45.63 -3.46 3.28
N LEU A 103 44.33 -3.67 3.07
CA LEU A 103 43.37 -4.04 4.11
C LEU A 103 43.51 -5.49 4.60
N SER A 104 44.24 -6.35 3.87
CA SER A 104 44.43 -7.76 4.25
C SER A 104 45.12 -7.91 5.61
N THR A 105 45.92 -6.92 6.00
CA THR A 105 46.67 -6.88 7.26
C THR A 105 45.87 -6.38 8.46
N VAL A 106 44.75 -5.71 8.24
CA VAL A 106 43.90 -5.10 9.29
C VAL A 106 42.83 -6.10 9.75
N PRO A 107 42.61 -6.33 11.07
CA PRO A 107 41.56 -7.22 11.56
C PRO A 107 40.14 -6.76 11.16
N ASP A 108 39.24 -7.70 10.86
CA ASP A 108 37.87 -7.39 10.41
C ASP A 108 37.07 -6.55 11.42
N SER A 109 37.37 -6.68 12.72
CA SER A 109 36.72 -5.91 13.80
C SER A 109 37.02 -4.42 13.77
N GLU A 110 38.06 -4.00 13.06
CA GLU A 110 38.50 -2.60 12.97
C GLU A 110 38.06 -1.93 11.67
N LEU A 111 37.48 -2.69 10.75
CA LEU A 111 37.09 -2.23 9.42
C LEU A 111 35.64 -1.73 9.41
N SER A 112 35.40 -0.65 8.65
CA SER A 112 34.04 -0.25 8.34
C SER A 112 33.37 -1.28 7.43
N ALA A 113 32.04 -1.27 7.31
CA ALA A 113 31.33 -2.18 6.40
C ALA A 113 31.79 -2.02 4.93
N LYS A 114 32.20 -0.81 4.53
CA LYS A 114 32.74 -0.51 3.19
C LYS A 114 34.12 -1.14 3.00
N ASP A 115 34.99 -0.99 4.00
CA ASP A 115 36.35 -1.55 3.96
C ASP A 115 36.33 -3.08 4.03
N LEU A 116 35.39 -3.65 4.79
CA LEU A 116 35.22 -5.10 4.88
C LEU A 116 34.73 -5.70 3.54
N GLN A 117 33.83 -5.00 2.83
CA GLN A 117 33.45 -5.39 1.47
C GLN A 117 34.63 -5.35 0.50
N LEU A 118 35.47 -4.32 0.60
CA LEU A 118 36.64 -4.17 -0.24
C LEU A 118 37.71 -5.22 0.07
N LYS A 119 37.97 -5.52 1.34
CA LYS A 119 38.93 -6.54 1.79
C LYS A 119 38.61 -7.94 1.25
N HIS A 120 37.32 -8.29 1.16
CA HIS A 120 36.88 -9.59 0.66
C HIS A 120 36.56 -9.62 -0.84
N TRP A 121 36.76 -8.50 -1.54
CA TRP A 121 36.53 -8.40 -2.98
C TRP A 121 37.52 -9.26 -3.75
N LYS A 122 37.03 -10.00 -4.75
CA LYS A 122 37.84 -10.80 -5.68
C LYS A 122 37.81 -10.18 -7.07
N GLN A 123 38.85 -10.45 -7.85
CA GLN A 123 38.95 -9.96 -9.24
C GLN A 123 37.77 -10.39 -10.14
N GLU A 124 37.10 -11.49 -9.77
CA GLU A 124 35.92 -12.04 -10.45
C GLU A 124 34.62 -11.30 -10.09
N ASP A 125 34.59 -10.58 -8.98
CA ASP A 125 33.41 -9.87 -8.50
C ASP A 125 33.13 -8.62 -9.37
N GLU A 126 31.88 -8.16 -9.36
CA GLU A 126 31.54 -6.89 -10.00
C GLU A 126 32.31 -5.74 -9.32
N ILE A 127 32.66 -4.70 -10.10
CA ILE A 127 33.30 -3.49 -9.56
C ILE A 127 32.42 -2.90 -8.46
N LEU A 128 32.95 -2.83 -7.24
CA LEU A 128 32.26 -2.20 -6.12
C LEU A 128 32.09 -0.69 -6.37
N ASP A 129 30.86 -0.21 -6.27
CA ASP A 129 30.58 1.21 -6.27
C ASP A 129 30.93 1.78 -4.89
N LEU A 130 32.10 2.42 -4.79
CA LEU A 130 32.61 3.00 -3.55
C LEU A 130 31.96 4.34 -3.19
N THR A 131 30.93 4.78 -3.92
CA THR A 131 30.25 6.03 -3.63
C THR A 131 29.33 5.87 -2.42
N ASP A 132 29.45 6.77 -1.45
CA ASP A 132 28.71 6.69 -0.19
C ASP A 132 27.19 6.80 -0.44
N GLY A 133 26.49 5.67 -0.34
CA GLY A 133 25.13 5.62 0.18
C GLY A 133 23.98 6.00 -0.76
N LYS A 134 24.21 6.45 -2.00
CA LYS A 134 23.13 6.44 -2.99
C LYS A 134 22.96 5.01 -3.51
N LYS A 135 22.35 4.14 -2.67
CA LYS A 135 21.75 2.87 -3.12
C LYS A 135 21.19 3.11 -4.50
N LYS A 136 21.75 2.47 -5.54
CA LYS A 136 21.26 2.51 -6.92
C LYS A 136 19.74 2.59 -6.85
N LYS A 137 19.17 3.78 -7.09
CA LYS A 137 17.74 3.88 -7.33
C LYS A 137 17.57 2.99 -8.55
N LYS A 138 16.98 1.81 -8.33
CA LYS A 138 16.65 0.85 -9.37
C LYS A 138 16.13 1.64 -10.57
N LYS A 139 16.52 1.21 -11.78
CA LYS A 139 15.87 1.44 -13.08
C LYS A 139 14.57 2.23 -12.93
N GLY A 140 14.45 3.35 -13.65
CA GLY A 140 13.29 4.28 -13.58
C GLY A 140 11.98 3.57 -13.25
N PRO A 141 11.14 4.15 -12.37
CA PRO A 141 10.14 3.45 -11.57
C PRO A 141 9.47 2.35 -12.39
N GLU A 142 9.75 1.10 -12.02
CA GLU A 142 9.18 -0.08 -12.65
C GLU A 142 7.68 0.18 -12.86
N PRO A 143 7.17 0.06 -14.11
CA PRO A 143 5.83 0.52 -14.43
C PRO A 143 4.85 -0.15 -13.48
N MET A 144 4.25 0.65 -12.60
CA MET A 144 3.39 0.17 -11.54
C MET A 144 2.29 -0.70 -12.14
N LEU A 145 2.29 -1.97 -11.75
CA LEU A 145 1.33 -2.95 -12.24
C LEU A 145 -0.06 -2.58 -11.69
N ILE A 146 -1.00 -2.31 -12.58
CA ILE A 146 -2.39 -2.01 -12.20
C ILE A 146 -3.07 -3.29 -11.72
N ASP A 147 -3.56 -3.30 -10.49
CA ASP A 147 -4.32 -4.41 -9.95
C ASP A 147 -5.82 -4.17 -10.04
N LYS A 148 -6.42 -4.69 -11.12
CA LYS A 148 -7.85 -4.53 -11.41
C LYS A 148 -8.77 -5.10 -10.32
N SER A 149 -8.29 -6.04 -9.51
CA SER A 149 -9.14 -6.64 -8.46
C SER A 149 -9.43 -5.67 -7.30
N LEU A 150 -8.65 -4.59 -7.17
CA LEU A 150 -8.84 -3.56 -6.15
C LEU A 150 -10.03 -2.62 -6.45
N PHE A 151 -10.48 -2.55 -7.70
CA PHE A 151 -11.48 -1.56 -8.11
C PHE A 151 -12.93 -2.05 -8.02
N GLY A 152 -13.16 -3.33 -7.69
CA GLY A 152 -14.51 -3.87 -7.53
C GLY A 152 -15.37 -3.80 -8.80
N GLY A 153 -14.77 -3.77 -9.99
CA GLY A 153 -15.46 -3.64 -11.27
C GLY A 153 -15.61 -2.20 -11.77
N LEU A 154 -15.01 -1.21 -11.11
CA LEU A 154 -15.07 0.21 -11.49
C LEU A 154 -13.98 0.63 -12.51
N GLU A 155 -13.10 -0.30 -12.92
CA GLU A 155 -11.98 0.01 -13.82
C GLU A 155 -12.39 0.64 -15.16
N PHE A 156 -13.58 0.32 -15.66
CA PHE A 156 -14.07 0.83 -16.94
C PHE A 156 -14.42 2.32 -16.89
N ALA A 157 -14.67 2.85 -15.69
CA ALA A 157 -15.02 4.26 -15.46
C ALA A 157 -13.80 5.11 -15.07
N MET A 158 -12.59 4.53 -15.16
CA MET A 158 -11.35 5.17 -14.74
C MET A 158 -10.34 5.20 -15.90
N THR A 159 -9.65 6.31 -16.04
CA THR A 159 -8.45 6.45 -16.88
C THR A 159 -7.31 5.55 -16.36
N VAL A 160 -6.32 5.28 -17.21
CA VAL A 160 -5.15 4.46 -16.81
C VAL A 160 -4.37 5.13 -15.68
N GLU A 161 -4.31 6.46 -15.69
CA GLU A 161 -3.68 7.29 -14.66
C GLU A 161 -4.42 7.18 -13.33
N GLU A 162 -5.75 7.26 -13.33
CA GLU A 162 -6.58 7.05 -12.13
C GLU A 162 -6.44 5.62 -11.60
N GLN A 163 -6.42 4.61 -12.47
CA GLN A 163 -6.22 3.23 -12.07
C GLN A 163 -4.85 3.04 -11.40
N LYS A 164 -3.79 3.65 -11.96
CA LYS A 164 -2.46 3.67 -11.34
C LYS A 164 -2.49 4.36 -9.98
N TYR A 165 -3.10 5.54 -9.91
CA TYR A 165 -3.15 6.32 -8.68
C TYR A 165 -3.92 5.59 -7.56
N VAL A 166 -5.08 5.03 -7.86
CA VAL A 166 -5.86 4.25 -6.88
C VAL A 166 -5.13 2.96 -6.51
N THR A 167 -4.48 2.27 -7.45
CA THR A 167 -3.64 1.09 -7.10
C THR A 167 -2.54 1.49 -6.11
N LYS A 168 -1.87 2.62 -6.33
CA LYS A 168 -0.83 3.13 -5.43
C LYS A 168 -1.39 3.37 -4.03
N LEU A 169 -2.50 4.08 -3.91
CA LEU A 169 -3.15 4.37 -2.63
C LEU A 169 -3.60 3.09 -1.90
N MET A 170 -4.21 2.16 -2.63
CA MET A 170 -4.73 0.92 -2.08
C MET A 170 -3.63 -0.08 -1.68
N SER A 171 -2.39 0.09 -2.17
CA SER A 171 -1.26 -0.82 -1.91
C SER A 171 -0.09 -0.17 -1.16
N SER A 172 -0.25 1.05 -0.65
CA SER A 172 0.83 1.77 0.01
C SER A 172 1.18 1.25 1.41
N GLY A 173 0.22 0.60 2.07
CA GLY A 173 0.35 0.15 3.45
C GLY A 173 -0.04 1.19 4.51
N TYR A 174 -0.61 2.34 4.11
CA TYR A 174 -1.05 3.38 5.03
C TYR A 174 -2.59 3.47 5.10
N PRO A 175 -3.22 3.44 6.29
CA PRO A 175 -4.68 3.56 6.47
C PRO A 175 -5.29 4.80 5.82
N ASN A 176 -4.65 5.96 5.97
CA ASN A 176 -5.16 7.23 5.44
C ASN A 176 -5.21 7.23 3.90
N GLU A 177 -4.17 6.71 3.26
CA GLU A 177 -4.14 6.58 1.80
C GLU A 177 -5.14 5.53 1.31
N LEU A 178 -5.31 4.44 2.09
CA LEU A 178 -6.31 3.43 1.81
C LEU A 178 -7.74 3.99 1.89
N CYS A 179 -8.02 4.81 2.89
CA CYS A 179 -9.28 5.54 3.04
C CYS A 179 -9.50 6.50 1.86
N GLN A 180 -8.48 7.25 1.45
CA GLN A 180 -8.54 8.12 0.28
C GLN A 180 -8.85 7.33 -1.01
N GLY A 181 -8.21 6.17 -1.20
CA GLY A 181 -8.50 5.26 -2.30
C GLY A 181 -9.97 4.81 -2.30
N ALA A 182 -10.50 4.43 -1.14
CA ALA A 182 -11.90 4.05 -0.98
C ALA A 182 -12.88 5.22 -1.26
N GLN A 183 -12.53 6.45 -0.86
CA GLN A 183 -13.30 7.66 -1.15
C GLN A 183 -13.37 7.94 -2.66
N ILE A 184 -12.26 7.82 -3.38
CA ILE A 184 -12.22 7.98 -4.84
C ILE A 184 -13.14 6.96 -5.51
N LEU A 185 -13.04 5.68 -5.11
CA LEU A 185 -13.90 4.62 -5.65
C LEU A 185 -15.38 4.85 -5.33
N ALA A 186 -15.71 5.35 -4.14
CA ALA A 186 -17.08 5.72 -3.77
C ALA A 186 -17.62 6.85 -4.65
N GLY A 187 -16.83 7.91 -4.86
CA GLY A 187 -17.19 9.03 -5.73
C GLY A 187 -17.41 8.61 -7.19
N ILE A 188 -16.57 7.72 -7.72
CA ILE A 188 -16.76 7.14 -9.05
C ILE A 188 -18.07 6.32 -9.11
N ALA A 189 -18.32 5.48 -8.11
CA ALA A 189 -19.55 4.69 -8.03
C ALA A 189 -20.81 5.58 -7.92
N ASP A 190 -20.76 6.69 -7.19
CA ASP A 190 -21.84 7.68 -7.13
C ASP A 190 -22.06 8.38 -8.47
N ASN A 191 -20.98 8.77 -9.16
CA ASN A 191 -21.09 9.36 -10.50
C ASN A 191 -21.75 8.40 -11.50
N ILE A 192 -21.43 7.11 -11.44
CA ILE A 192 -22.07 6.09 -12.28
C ILE A 192 -23.56 5.95 -11.93
N ARG A 193 -23.90 5.86 -10.63
CA ARG A 193 -25.30 5.73 -10.17
C ARG A 193 -26.16 6.92 -10.59
N ASN A 194 -25.57 8.11 -10.62
CA ASN A 194 -26.24 9.35 -11.02
C ASN A 194 -26.21 9.60 -12.53
N GLY A 195 -25.67 8.68 -13.34
CA GLY A 195 -25.57 8.83 -14.80
C GLY A 195 -24.62 9.94 -15.25
N ARG A 196 -23.70 10.37 -14.37
CA ARG A 196 -22.72 11.44 -14.62
C ARG A 196 -21.34 10.91 -15.02
N ALA A 197 -21.15 9.59 -15.06
CA ALA A 197 -19.89 9.01 -15.47
C ALA A 197 -19.62 9.38 -16.94
N VAL A 198 -18.62 10.24 -17.15
CA VAL A 198 -18.00 10.43 -18.46
C VAL A 198 -17.37 9.08 -18.77
N ALA A 199 -17.91 8.35 -19.74
CA ALA A 199 -17.25 7.15 -20.23
C ALA A 199 -15.85 7.59 -20.65
N ALA A 200 -14.83 7.19 -19.88
CA ALA A 200 -13.44 7.51 -20.16
C ALA A 200 -13.24 7.12 -21.62
N ALA A 201 -13.00 8.13 -22.47
CA ALA A 201 -13.15 8.01 -23.92
C ALA A 201 -12.25 6.87 -24.39
N ALA A 202 -12.83 5.69 -24.52
CA ALA A 202 -12.16 4.56 -25.13
C ALA A 202 -11.86 5.03 -26.54
N THR A 203 -10.58 5.04 -26.91
CA THR A 203 -10.15 5.09 -28.30
C THR A 203 -11.11 4.24 -29.14
N PRO A 204 -11.68 4.77 -30.23
CA PRO A 204 -12.86 4.20 -30.86
C PRO A 204 -12.55 2.81 -31.41
N ALA A 205 -12.95 1.79 -30.67
CA ALA A 205 -13.08 0.42 -31.15
C ALA A 205 -14.58 0.05 -31.09
N THR A 206 -15.03 -0.49 -32.20
CA THR A 206 -16.40 -0.60 -32.67
C THR A 206 -17.32 -1.41 -31.73
N THR A 207 -18.59 -1.01 -31.68
CA THR A 207 -19.80 -1.71 -31.18
C THR A 207 -20.07 -1.82 -29.66
N ALA A 208 -20.97 -0.92 -29.20
CA ALA A 208 -21.96 -0.93 -28.11
C ALA A 208 -21.76 -1.82 -26.85
N PRO A 209 -21.66 -1.18 -25.65
CA PRO A 209 -22.11 -1.85 -24.42
C PRO A 209 -22.51 -0.90 -23.27
N ASN A 210 -23.79 -0.53 -23.10
CA ASN A 210 -24.26 0.15 -21.86
C ASN A 210 -25.03 -0.77 -20.90
N ARG A 211 -25.46 -1.96 -21.34
CA ARG A 211 -26.26 -2.88 -20.50
C ARG A 211 -25.41 -3.90 -19.73
N ALA A 212 -24.30 -4.35 -20.33
CA ALA A 212 -23.41 -5.34 -19.73
C ALA A 212 -22.61 -4.79 -18.52
N ALA A 213 -22.25 -3.51 -18.52
CA ALA A 213 -21.54 -2.89 -17.40
C ALA A 213 -22.41 -2.79 -16.13
N ALA A 214 -23.69 -2.40 -16.29
CA ALA A 214 -24.66 -2.36 -15.19
C ALA A 214 -24.98 -3.77 -14.64
N GLU A 215 -25.02 -4.79 -15.50
CA GLU A 215 -25.21 -6.18 -15.09
C GLU A 215 -23.96 -6.75 -14.41
N THR A 216 -22.76 -6.38 -14.84
CA THR A 216 -21.49 -6.81 -14.23
C THR A 216 -21.29 -6.18 -12.84
N ALA A 217 -21.64 -4.90 -12.66
CA ALA A 217 -21.62 -4.25 -11.34
C ALA A 217 -22.62 -4.90 -10.37
N ARG A 218 -23.82 -5.27 -10.84
CA ARG A 218 -24.82 -6.01 -10.03
C ARG A 218 -24.39 -7.45 -9.75
N ALA A 219 -23.78 -8.13 -10.71
CA ALA A 219 -23.27 -9.49 -10.55
C ALA A 219 -22.09 -9.54 -9.57
N THR A 220 -21.23 -8.53 -9.57
CA THR A 220 -20.09 -8.42 -8.63
C THR A 220 -20.58 -8.16 -7.20
N ALA A 221 -21.65 -7.37 -7.03
CA ALA A 221 -22.32 -7.19 -5.74
C ALA A 221 -23.00 -8.51 -5.25
N ALA A 222 -23.58 -9.29 -6.15
CA ALA A 222 -24.16 -10.60 -5.84
C ALA A 222 -23.10 -11.68 -5.52
N LEU A 223 -21.91 -11.61 -6.14
CA LEU A 223 -20.79 -12.51 -5.88
C LEU A 223 -20.21 -12.36 -4.46
N GLN A 224 -20.40 -11.20 -3.82
CA GLN A 224 -19.99 -10.99 -2.43
C GLN A 224 -20.95 -11.59 -1.38
N SER A 225 -22.15 -12.03 -1.78
CA SER A 225 -23.10 -12.71 -0.92
C SER A 225 -23.12 -14.22 -1.18
N GLY A 226 -22.17 -14.93 -0.58
CA GLY A 226 -22.25 -16.37 -0.29
C GLY A 226 -22.25 -17.33 -1.48
N TYR A 227 -21.07 -17.86 -1.84
CA TYR A 227 -20.97 -19.08 -2.63
C TYR A 227 -20.71 -20.29 -1.72
N SER A 228 -21.74 -21.12 -1.56
CA SER A 228 -21.61 -22.50 -1.16
C SER A 228 -21.19 -23.33 -2.38
N ASN A 229 -20.00 -23.94 -2.33
CA ASN A 229 -19.52 -24.88 -3.35
C ASN A 229 -20.26 -26.21 -3.19
N ALA A 230 -21.31 -26.44 -3.99
CA ALA A 230 -21.78 -27.80 -4.28
C ALA A 230 -20.98 -28.34 -5.48
N GLY A 231 -20.38 -29.52 -5.28
CA GLY A 231 -19.38 -30.10 -6.18
C GLY A 231 -19.90 -30.50 -7.55
N LEU A 232 -19.02 -30.32 -8.55
CA LEU A 232 -19.15 -30.92 -9.87
C LEU A 232 -17.91 -31.78 -10.11
N SER A 233 -18.05 -33.06 -9.79
CA SER A 233 -17.15 -34.11 -10.24
C SER A 233 -17.94 -34.97 -11.21
N SER A 234 -17.79 -34.71 -12.51
CA SER A 234 -18.29 -35.59 -13.56
C SER A 234 -17.16 -35.86 -14.54
N ARG A 235 -16.61 -37.07 -14.46
CA ARG A 235 -15.68 -37.65 -15.42
C ARG A 235 -16.51 -38.32 -16.51
N SER A 236 -16.70 -37.68 -17.66
CA SER A 236 -17.02 -38.37 -18.90
C SER A 236 -15.84 -38.24 -19.85
N ARG A 237 -15.36 -39.41 -20.26
CA ARG A 237 -14.19 -39.68 -21.10
C ARG A 237 -14.71 -39.80 -22.55
N ASP A 238 -13.90 -39.29 -23.48
CA ASP A 238 -13.95 -39.47 -24.94
C ASP A 238 -15.03 -38.69 -25.73
N GLY A 239 -14.54 -37.80 -26.62
CA GLY A 239 -15.33 -37.09 -27.63
C GLY A 239 -14.93 -35.62 -27.73
N ASP A 240 -14.31 -35.23 -28.85
CA ASP A 240 -13.93 -33.88 -29.29
C ASP A 240 -14.45 -32.73 -28.40
N MET A 241 -13.61 -32.29 -27.46
CA MET A 241 -13.93 -31.12 -26.65
C MET A 241 -13.92 -29.88 -27.55
N PRO A 242 -15.04 -29.14 -27.66
CA PRO A 242 -15.06 -27.88 -28.40
C PRO A 242 -13.97 -26.96 -27.83
N GLY A 243 -13.14 -26.41 -28.71
CA GLY A 243 -11.96 -25.64 -28.34
C GLY A 243 -12.31 -24.57 -27.30
N VAL A 244 -11.70 -24.68 -26.12
CA VAL A 244 -11.84 -23.70 -25.03
C VAL A 244 -11.50 -22.33 -25.61
N THR A 245 -12.51 -21.46 -25.66
CA THR A 245 -12.36 -20.11 -26.21
C THR A 245 -11.32 -19.33 -25.42
N ASN A 246 -10.64 -18.38 -26.08
CA ASN A 246 -9.66 -17.51 -25.40
C ASN A 246 -10.27 -16.80 -24.17
N PHE A 247 -11.55 -16.42 -24.27
CA PHE A 247 -12.32 -15.84 -23.17
C PHE A 247 -12.41 -16.77 -21.95
N GLN A 248 -12.67 -18.06 -22.18
CA GLN A 248 -12.75 -19.03 -21.09
C GLN A 248 -11.39 -19.26 -20.42
N ARG A 249 -10.29 -19.25 -21.19
CA ARG A 249 -8.92 -19.31 -20.62
C ARG A 249 -8.61 -18.06 -19.78
N GLU A 250 -8.96 -16.88 -20.27
CA GLU A 250 -8.74 -15.62 -19.54
C GLU A 250 -9.53 -15.61 -18.23
N MET A 251 -10.80 -16.00 -18.25
CA MET A 251 -11.63 -16.14 -17.05
C MET A 251 -11.06 -17.15 -16.06
N GLU A 252 -10.52 -18.28 -16.53
CA GLU A 252 -9.86 -19.27 -15.68
C GLU A 252 -8.56 -18.74 -15.09
N GLN A 253 -7.75 -18.03 -15.87
CA GLN A 253 -6.53 -17.38 -15.41
C GLN A 253 -6.83 -16.33 -14.32
N GLN A 254 -7.84 -15.47 -14.54
CA GLN A 254 -8.28 -14.50 -13.55
C GLN A 254 -8.76 -15.18 -12.26
N LYS A 255 -9.49 -16.31 -12.35
CA LYS A 255 -9.89 -17.10 -11.17
C LYS A 255 -8.68 -17.65 -10.41
N ARG A 256 -7.69 -18.20 -11.13
CA ARG A 256 -6.45 -18.71 -10.52
C ARG A 256 -5.65 -17.58 -9.86
N GLU A 257 -5.59 -16.41 -10.49
CA GLU A 257 -4.90 -15.25 -9.95
C GLU A 257 -5.56 -14.72 -8.69
N LYS A 258 -6.91 -14.66 -8.65
CA LYS A 258 -7.67 -14.34 -7.44
C LYS A 258 -7.39 -15.29 -6.28
N LEU A 259 -7.20 -16.59 -6.54
CA LEU A 259 -6.84 -17.58 -5.51
C LEU A 259 -5.38 -17.45 -5.05
N ARG A 260 -4.48 -16.96 -5.92
CA ARG A 260 -3.08 -16.73 -5.58
C ARG A 260 -2.85 -15.44 -4.80
N ARG A 261 -3.69 -14.43 -5.04
CA ARG A 261 -3.63 -13.11 -4.39
C ARG A 261 -4.99 -12.77 -3.74
N PRO A 262 -5.37 -13.50 -2.68
CA PRO A 262 -6.65 -13.28 -2.03
C PRO A 262 -6.73 -11.85 -1.51
N LEU A 263 -7.89 -11.21 -1.71
CA LEU A 263 -8.17 -9.93 -1.10
C LEU A 263 -8.49 -10.12 0.39
N PRO A 264 -8.33 -9.08 1.21
CA PRO A 264 -8.91 -9.03 2.55
C PRO A 264 -10.37 -9.47 2.55
N ALA A 265 -10.81 -10.08 3.65
CA ALA A 265 -12.16 -10.63 3.79
C ALA A 265 -13.26 -9.56 3.61
N ARG A 266 -12.88 -8.31 3.89
CA ARG A 266 -13.62 -7.07 3.63
C ARG A 266 -12.68 -6.04 3.01
N MET A 267 -13.07 -5.50 1.86
CA MET A 267 -12.36 -4.38 1.26
C MET A 267 -12.76 -3.06 1.96
N PRO A 268 -11.86 -2.07 1.97
CA PRO A 268 -12.20 -0.71 2.36
C PRO A 268 -13.39 -0.17 1.58
N LEU A 269 -14.29 0.51 2.27
CA LEU A 269 -15.50 1.09 1.69
C LEU A 269 -15.76 2.44 2.33
N CYS A 270 -15.95 3.48 1.52
CA CYS A 270 -16.40 4.79 1.98
C CYS A 270 -17.84 5.02 1.53
N VAL A 271 -18.68 5.54 2.41
CA VAL A 271 -20.07 5.87 2.08
C VAL A 271 -20.48 7.20 2.68
N SER A 272 -21.35 7.92 1.97
CA SER A 272 -22.02 9.13 2.45
C SER A 272 -23.44 8.77 2.90
N LEU A 273 -23.76 9.04 4.16
CA LEU A 273 -25.06 8.77 4.76
C LEU A 273 -25.73 10.09 5.16
N SER A 274 -27.04 10.17 4.98
CA SER A 274 -27.82 11.25 5.57
C SER A 274 -27.78 11.14 7.10
N THR A 275 -27.57 12.26 7.79
CA THR A 275 -27.62 12.31 9.25
C THR A 275 -29.01 11.91 9.79
N GLY A 276 -30.06 12.05 8.98
CA GLY A 276 -31.41 11.55 9.29
C GLY A 276 -31.46 10.06 9.63
N GLU A 277 -30.52 9.25 9.14
CA GLU A 277 -30.40 7.82 9.52
C GLU A 277 -30.09 7.62 11.02
N PHE A 278 -29.57 8.65 11.70
CA PHE A 278 -29.22 8.63 13.12
C PHE A 278 -30.26 9.30 14.03
N GLU A 279 -31.39 9.79 13.48
CA GLU A 279 -32.45 10.45 14.26
C GLU A 279 -32.94 9.56 15.43
N LYS A 280 -33.12 8.26 15.18
CA LYS A 280 -33.54 7.32 16.23
C LYS A 280 -32.50 7.18 17.34
N MET A 281 -31.21 7.21 16.98
CA MET A 281 -30.12 7.19 17.98
C MET A 281 -30.14 8.45 18.83
N ALA A 282 -30.35 9.61 18.20
CA ALA A 282 -30.45 10.90 18.89
C ALA A 282 -31.64 10.94 19.85
N LEU A 283 -32.83 10.49 19.40
CA LEU A 283 -34.02 10.39 20.25
C LEU A 283 -33.79 9.47 21.46
N GLN A 284 -33.17 8.30 21.25
CA GLN A 284 -32.83 7.38 22.34
C GLN A 284 -31.80 7.98 23.31
N TYR A 285 -30.83 8.75 22.79
CA TYR A 285 -29.84 9.43 23.61
C TYR A 285 -30.50 10.49 24.50
N ARG A 286 -31.37 11.33 23.95
CA ARG A 286 -32.14 12.34 24.70
C ARG A 286 -33.04 11.75 25.79
N GLN A 287 -33.66 10.60 25.51
CA GLN A 287 -34.47 9.87 26.50
C GLN A 287 -33.61 9.35 27.65
N LYS A 288 -32.42 8.81 27.35
CA LYS A 288 -31.50 8.29 28.38
C LYS A 288 -30.84 9.38 29.21
N SER A 289 -30.57 10.55 28.63
CA SER A 289 -29.98 11.68 29.34
C SER A 289 -30.96 12.46 30.21
N GLY A 290 -32.25 12.09 30.22
CA GLY A 290 -33.29 12.78 30.98
C GLY A 290 -33.63 14.17 30.45
N LEU A 291 -33.14 14.54 29.25
CA LEU A 291 -33.49 15.82 28.60
C LEU A 291 -34.92 15.83 28.06
N VAL A 292 -35.52 14.65 27.86
CA VAL A 292 -36.92 14.51 27.45
C VAL A 292 -37.65 13.82 28.57
N ASP A 293 -38.62 14.51 29.17
CA ASP A 293 -39.51 13.94 30.17
C ASP A 293 -40.23 12.73 29.54
N PRO A 294 -40.07 11.50 30.09
CA PRO A 294 -40.73 10.30 29.57
C PRO A 294 -42.25 10.47 29.44
N SER A 295 -42.85 11.37 30.24
CA SER A 295 -44.28 11.68 30.18
C SER A 295 -44.73 12.38 28.89
N MET A 296 -43.83 13.03 28.15
CA MET A 296 -44.12 13.58 26.81
C MET A 296 -44.18 12.51 25.72
N SER A 297 -43.78 11.26 26.03
CA SER A 297 -43.90 10.10 25.13
C SER A 297 -45.22 9.34 25.31
N GLY A 298 -46.33 10.05 25.52
CA GLY A 298 -47.67 9.54 25.17
C GLY A 298 -48.10 8.21 25.77
N GLU A 299 -47.69 7.88 27.00
CA GLU A 299 -48.29 6.81 27.81
C GLU A 299 -49.22 7.37 28.90
N GLY A 300 -50.02 8.38 28.53
CA GLY A 300 -51.24 8.71 29.25
C GLY A 300 -52.28 7.62 28.97
N ASN A 301 -52.63 6.86 30.00
CA ASN A 301 -53.59 5.76 30.02
C ASN A 301 -55.05 6.25 29.82
N GLU A 302 -55.32 6.97 28.74
CA GLU A 302 -56.67 7.20 28.26
C GLU A 302 -56.92 6.29 27.07
N LYS A 303 -58.05 5.57 27.14
CA LYS A 303 -58.57 4.69 26.10
C LYS A 303 -58.87 5.52 24.84
N MET A 304 -57.85 5.89 24.07
CA MET A 304 -58.00 6.39 22.71
C MET A 304 -57.91 5.23 21.73
N PRO A 305 -59.03 4.78 21.15
CA PRO A 305 -58.98 3.89 20.01
C PRO A 305 -58.55 4.72 18.80
N GLY A 306 -57.39 4.41 18.21
CA GLY A 306 -57.11 4.83 16.83
C GLY A 306 -55.73 5.42 16.54
N TRP A 307 -55.00 5.97 17.52
CA TRP A 307 -53.69 6.59 17.24
C TRP A 307 -52.57 5.57 16.98
N LYS A 308 -52.57 4.42 17.67
CA LYS A 308 -51.61 3.34 17.39
C LYS A 308 -51.78 2.74 15.98
N SER A 309 -52.96 2.89 15.37
CA SER A 309 -53.20 2.55 13.95
C SER A 309 -52.88 3.72 13.02
N PHE A 310 -53.00 4.97 13.47
CA PHE A 310 -52.69 6.15 12.67
C PHE A 310 -51.17 6.40 12.57
N LEU A 311 -50.40 6.21 13.64
CA LEU A 311 -48.93 6.19 13.55
C LEU A 311 -48.40 4.95 12.84
N LYS A 312 -49.08 3.80 12.96
CA LYS A 312 -48.75 2.60 12.17
C LYS A 312 -49.15 2.72 10.68
N GLY A 313 -49.99 3.70 10.35
CA GLY A 313 -50.40 4.06 8.99
C GLY A 313 -49.59 5.22 8.36
N MET A 314 -49.09 6.16 9.17
CA MET A 314 -48.21 7.25 8.71
C MET A 314 -46.70 6.92 8.82
N LEU A 315 -46.31 6.00 9.71
CA LEU A 315 -45.02 5.28 9.63
C LEU A 315 -45.20 4.08 8.71
N GLY A 316 -45.59 4.33 7.45
CA GLY A 316 -45.81 3.29 6.47
C GLY A 316 -44.53 2.46 6.32
N THR A 317 -44.55 1.20 6.77
CA THR A 317 -43.72 0.05 6.34
C THR A 317 -42.20 0.28 6.14
N GLY A 318 -41.67 1.42 6.58
CA GLY A 318 -40.35 1.96 6.27
C GLY A 318 -39.37 1.58 7.37
N GLY A 319 -38.46 0.68 7.01
CA GLY A 319 -37.58 -0.03 7.93
C GLY A 319 -36.86 0.87 8.92
N THR A 320 -36.81 0.41 10.16
CA THR A 320 -35.96 0.98 11.20
C THR A 320 -34.50 0.93 10.73
N ALA A 321 -34.02 2.01 10.14
CA ALA A 321 -32.60 2.28 10.00
C ALA A 321 -32.03 2.29 11.41
N SER A 322 -31.32 1.22 11.77
CA SER A 322 -30.59 1.16 13.02
C SER A 322 -29.28 0.46 12.76
N MET A 323 -28.23 1.27 12.63
CA MET A 323 -26.89 0.78 12.86
C MET A 323 -26.69 0.57 14.36
N THR A 324 -26.00 -0.51 14.73
CA THR A 324 -25.51 -0.69 16.10
C THR A 324 -24.02 -0.95 16.04
N PHE A 325 -23.33 -0.62 17.13
CA PHE A 325 -21.88 -0.67 17.22
C PHE A 325 -21.47 -1.62 18.33
N VAL A 326 -20.35 -2.31 18.14
CA VAL A 326 -19.81 -3.31 19.07
C VAL A 326 -18.33 -3.07 19.21
N ASP A 327 -17.87 -2.93 20.45
CA ASP A 327 -16.44 -2.88 20.77
C ASP A 327 -15.78 -4.20 20.44
N ASP A 328 -14.58 -4.12 19.88
CA ASP A 328 -13.74 -5.25 19.56
C ASP A 328 -12.29 -4.95 19.92
N GLU A 329 -11.57 -5.98 20.31
CA GLU A 329 -10.14 -5.93 20.52
C GLU A 329 -9.44 -6.60 19.35
N TRP A 330 -8.48 -5.87 18.77
CA TRP A 330 -7.63 -6.35 17.70
C TRP A 330 -6.18 -6.43 18.18
N ASP A 331 -5.48 -7.48 17.76
CA ASP A 331 -4.12 -7.80 18.16
C ASP A 331 -3.04 -7.19 17.26
N GLY A 332 -3.40 -6.31 16.32
CA GLY A 332 -2.43 -5.71 15.40
C GLY A 332 -2.07 -6.61 14.21
N SER A 333 -2.54 -7.86 14.15
CA SER A 333 -2.06 -8.81 13.16
C SER A 333 -2.70 -8.65 11.77
N VAL A 334 -1.88 -8.86 10.73
CA VAL A 334 -2.32 -8.95 9.32
C VAL A 334 -3.33 -10.08 9.09
N ALA A 335 -3.28 -11.12 9.91
CA ALA A 335 -4.20 -12.26 9.83
C ALA A 335 -5.67 -11.82 9.96
N ASP A 336 -5.92 -10.75 10.71
CA ASP A 336 -7.26 -10.27 10.97
C ASP A 336 -7.95 -9.67 9.74
N ALA A 337 -7.18 -9.07 8.82
CA ALA A 337 -7.70 -8.58 7.54
C ALA A 337 -8.32 -9.69 6.68
N PHE A 338 -7.94 -10.95 6.90
CA PHE A 338 -8.48 -12.12 6.20
C PHE A 338 -9.56 -12.87 6.99
N ALA A 339 -9.92 -12.37 8.18
CA ALA A 339 -10.91 -12.99 9.04
C ALA A 339 -12.20 -12.15 9.09
N ARG A 340 -13.34 -12.82 9.30
CA ARG A 340 -14.64 -12.15 9.50
C ARG A 340 -15.09 -12.30 10.94
N ALA A 341 -15.33 -11.18 11.61
CA ALA A 341 -15.89 -11.17 12.95
C ALA A 341 -17.32 -11.72 12.96
N GLN A 342 -17.57 -12.74 13.80
CA GLN A 342 -18.90 -13.26 14.07
C GLN A 342 -19.51 -12.53 15.25
N ILE A 343 -20.34 -11.54 14.98
CA ILE A 343 -21.04 -10.82 16.04
C ILE A 343 -22.34 -11.55 16.38
N GLY A 344 -22.54 -11.85 17.66
CA GLY A 344 -23.75 -12.50 18.16
C GLY A 344 -24.26 -11.85 19.44
N ARG A 345 -25.48 -12.18 19.84
CA ARG A 345 -26.03 -11.77 21.13
C ARG A 345 -25.54 -12.71 22.23
N THR A 346 -25.16 -12.14 23.37
CA THR A 346 -24.68 -12.88 24.54
C THR A 346 -25.44 -12.40 25.78
N GLY A 347 -25.94 -13.35 26.58
CA GLY A 347 -26.67 -13.06 27.82
C GLY A 347 -28.13 -12.65 27.66
N LYS A 348 -28.79 -12.39 28.79
CA LYS A 348 -30.20 -11.93 28.87
C LYS A 348 -30.36 -10.48 28.38
N ASP A 349 -29.30 -9.69 28.44
CA ASP A 349 -29.32 -8.25 28.15
C ASP A 349 -29.31 -7.92 26.65
N ASN A 350 -29.34 -8.95 25.78
CA ASN A 350 -29.24 -8.80 24.32
C ASN A 350 -28.01 -8.02 23.83
N ARG A 351 -26.97 -7.86 24.66
CA ARG A 351 -25.73 -7.17 24.27
C ARG A 351 -25.05 -7.97 23.17
N GLN A 352 -24.64 -7.27 22.12
CA GLN A 352 -23.90 -7.86 21.03
C GLN A 352 -22.41 -7.90 21.38
N THR A 353 -21.77 -9.04 21.15
CA THR A 353 -20.33 -9.22 21.36
C THR A 353 -19.76 -10.02 20.20
N VAL A 354 -18.46 -9.88 19.96
CA VAL A 354 -17.72 -10.71 19.01
C VAL A 354 -17.58 -12.12 19.61
N LYS A 355 -18.10 -13.13 18.91
CA LYS A 355 -18.08 -14.55 19.36
C LYS A 355 -16.91 -15.33 18.81
N GLY A 356 -16.32 -14.88 17.71
CA GLY A 356 -15.24 -15.57 17.03
C GLY A 356 -14.92 -14.93 15.68
N ARG A 357 -13.94 -15.49 14.99
CA ARG A 357 -13.49 -15.04 13.66
C ARG A 357 -13.43 -16.23 12.70
N PHE A 358 -13.85 -16.02 11.46
CA PHE A 358 -13.76 -17.04 10.41
C PHE A 358 -12.87 -16.58 9.28
N GLY A 359 -11.82 -17.36 9.00
CA GLY A 359 -10.99 -17.20 7.81
C GLY A 359 -11.62 -17.82 6.56
N PRO A 360 -10.91 -17.74 5.42
CA PRO A 360 -11.33 -18.38 4.18
C PRO A 360 -11.43 -19.90 4.36
N GLN A 361 -12.39 -20.55 3.69
CA GLN A 361 -12.57 -22.01 3.77
C GLN A 361 -11.83 -22.77 2.66
N ASN A 362 -11.59 -22.12 1.53
CA ASN A 362 -10.93 -22.73 0.38
C ASN A 362 -9.44 -23.03 0.70
N PRO A 363 -8.96 -24.27 0.53
CA PRO A 363 -7.57 -24.64 0.82
C PRO A 363 -6.52 -23.82 0.03
N ALA A 364 -6.79 -23.51 -1.24
CA ALA A 364 -5.87 -22.74 -2.07
C ALA A 364 -5.78 -21.28 -1.58
N GLU A 365 -6.92 -20.71 -1.19
CA GLU A 365 -7.00 -19.38 -0.60
C GLU A 365 -6.29 -19.34 0.76
N LYS A 366 -6.52 -20.33 1.63
CA LYS A 366 -5.81 -20.49 2.91
C LYS A 366 -4.30 -20.50 2.74
N ALA A 367 -3.78 -21.27 1.78
CA ALA A 367 -2.34 -21.36 1.51
C ALA A 367 -1.76 -20.02 1.03
N SER A 368 -2.50 -19.27 0.21
CA SER A 368 -2.08 -17.93 -0.23
C SER A 368 -2.14 -16.90 0.90
N VAL A 369 -3.19 -16.91 1.73
CA VAL A 369 -3.30 -16.06 2.92
C VAL A 369 -2.16 -16.36 3.91
N GLN A 370 -1.84 -17.63 4.15
CA GLN A 370 -0.72 -18.02 5.03
C GLN A 370 0.62 -17.47 4.52
N ARG A 371 0.85 -17.44 3.21
CA ARG A 371 2.05 -16.82 2.64
C ARG A 371 2.11 -15.32 2.90
N ILE A 372 1.00 -14.61 2.74
CA ILE A 372 0.92 -13.17 3.03
C ILE A 372 1.19 -12.91 4.52
N ILE A 373 0.56 -13.69 5.41
CA ILE A 373 0.76 -13.58 6.87
C ILE A 373 2.23 -13.84 7.23
N ALA A 374 2.83 -14.90 6.68
CA ALA A 374 4.24 -15.22 6.93
C ALA A 374 5.18 -14.08 6.49
N MET A 375 4.87 -13.40 5.38
CA MET A 375 5.63 -12.21 4.97
C MET A 375 5.50 -11.06 5.98
N GLY A 376 4.31 -10.83 6.54
CA GLY A 376 4.09 -9.81 7.57
C GLY A 376 4.92 -10.09 8.83
N LEU A 377 4.89 -11.33 9.33
CA LEU A 377 5.65 -11.74 10.51
C LEU A 377 7.17 -11.50 10.35
N HIS A 378 7.73 -11.80 9.17
CA HIS A 378 9.14 -11.55 8.87
C HIS A 378 9.51 -10.07 8.82
N GLU A 379 8.56 -9.18 8.53
CA GLU A 379 8.80 -7.73 8.56
C GLU A 379 8.63 -7.15 9.96
N ASP A 380 7.73 -7.71 10.76
CA ASP A 380 7.58 -7.38 12.18
C ASP A 380 8.81 -7.80 12.99
N ASP A 381 9.41 -8.97 12.73
CA ASP A 381 10.66 -9.40 13.38
C ASP A 381 11.82 -8.42 13.14
N LYS A 382 11.79 -7.69 12.02
CA LYS A 382 12.78 -6.65 11.69
C LYS A 382 12.45 -5.30 12.34
N ARG A 383 11.17 -5.05 12.63
CA ARG A 383 10.70 -3.85 13.36
C ARG A 383 10.75 -4.15 14.85
N ASP A 384 11.97 -4.11 15.38
CA ASP A 384 12.33 -4.10 16.81
C ASP A 384 11.26 -4.67 17.79
N SER A 385 11.43 -5.94 18.13
CA SER A 385 10.54 -6.79 18.97
C SER A 385 10.18 -6.28 20.39
N LEU A 386 10.54 -5.06 20.76
CA LEU A 386 10.35 -4.49 22.09
C LEU A 386 8.95 -3.88 22.32
N THR A 387 8.16 -3.66 21.28
CA THR A 387 6.75 -3.24 21.42
C THR A 387 5.82 -4.41 21.12
N ARG A 388 5.42 -5.14 22.17
CA ARG A 388 4.28 -6.07 22.09
C ARG A 388 3.08 -5.41 21.41
N PRO A 389 2.20 -6.18 20.74
CA PRO A 389 1.00 -5.63 20.13
C PRO A 389 0.14 -4.97 21.21
N ILE A 390 0.08 -3.65 21.16
CA ILE A 390 -0.93 -2.87 21.88
C ILE A 390 -2.25 -3.37 21.31
N ARG A 391 -3.12 -3.94 22.15
CA ARG A 391 -4.46 -4.28 21.69
C ARG A 391 -5.15 -2.97 21.34
N PHE A 392 -5.49 -2.82 20.08
CA PHE A 392 -6.21 -1.65 19.61
C PHE A 392 -7.69 -1.90 19.83
N GLN A 393 -8.32 -1.01 20.57
CA GLN A 393 -9.78 -0.96 20.64
C GLN A 393 -10.29 -0.41 19.32
N ARG A 394 -11.25 -1.10 18.73
CA ARG A 394 -11.91 -0.67 17.50
C ARG A 394 -13.40 -0.94 17.56
N VAL A 395 -14.13 -0.34 16.63
CA VAL A 395 -15.58 -0.41 16.61
C VAL A 395 -16.08 -1.15 15.38
N LEU A 396 -16.82 -2.23 15.60
CA LEU A 396 -17.47 -3.01 14.55
C LEU A 396 -18.93 -2.59 14.37
N ILE A 397 -19.44 -2.74 13.15
CA ILE A 397 -20.87 -2.67 12.86
C ILE A 397 -21.56 -3.94 13.37
N GLY A 398 -22.32 -3.83 14.45
CA GLY A 398 -23.08 -4.93 15.06
C GLY A 398 -24.35 -5.33 14.30
N SER A 399 -25.07 -4.33 13.80
CA SER A 399 -26.19 -4.49 12.87
C SER A 399 -26.25 -3.32 11.92
N VAL A 400 -26.81 -3.52 10.74
CA VAL A 400 -26.99 -2.49 9.73
C VAL A 400 -28.37 -2.64 9.10
N GLY A 401 -29.02 -1.51 8.84
CA GLY A 401 -30.30 -1.41 8.13
C GLY A 401 -30.31 -0.13 7.31
N GLY A 402 -31.47 0.22 6.75
CA GLY A 402 -31.66 1.53 6.11
C GLY A 402 -30.78 1.79 4.89
N GLN A 403 -30.37 3.05 4.72
CA GLN A 403 -29.50 3.47 3.62
C GLN A 403 -28.12 2.83 3.73
N ALA A 404 -27.56 2.74 4.95
CA ALA A 404 -26.23 2.16 5.20
C ALA A 404 -26.08 0.74 4.63
N GLY A 405 -27.09 -0.11 4.83
CA GLY A 405 -27.07 -1.47 4.27
C GLY A 405 -27.19 -1.49 2.74
N LYS A 406 -27.95 -0.54 2.16
CA LYS A 406 -28.13 -0.43 0.69
C LYS A 406 -26.86 0.03 -0.02
N VAL A 407 -26.04 0.85 0.64
CA VAL A 407 -24.75 1.33 0.10
C VAL A 407 -23.60 0.34 0.33
N GLY A 408 -23.87 -0.80 0.97
CA GLY A 408 -22.93 -1.93 1.04
C GLY A 408 -22.24 -2.12 2.38
N ILE A 409 -22.49 -1.28 3.40
CA ILE A 409 -22.04 -1.55 4.77
C ILE A 409 -22.65 -2.86 5.24
N LYS A 410 -21.82 -3.71 5.83
CA LYS A 410 -22.20 -5.02 6.35
C LYS A 410 -21.90 -5.13 7.83
N LYS A 411 -22.62 -6.03 8.48
CA LYS A 411 -22.30 -6.47 9.83
C LYS A 411 -20.87 -7.04 9.88
N GLY A 412 -20.13 -6.65 10.90
CA GLY A 412 -18.73 -7.01 11.12
C GLY A 412 -17.73 -6.12 10.38
N ASP A 413 -18.16 -5.09 9.66
CA ASP A 413 -17.24 -4.10 9.11
C ASP A 413 -16.69 -3.22 10.25
N VAL A 414 -15.42 -2.83 10.16
CA VAL A 414 -14.74 -1.98 11.16
C VAL A 414 -14.89 -0.52 10.77
N VAL A 415 -15.37 0.33 11.67
CA VAL A 415 -15.39 1.79 11.45
C VAL A 415 -13.99 2.34 11.71
N THR A 416 -13.43 3.02 10.70
CA THR A 416 -12.03 3.45 10.71
C THR A 416 -11.87 4.95 10.56
N HIS A 417 -12.69 5.59 9.72
CA HIS A 417 -12.65 7.04 9.54
C HIS A 417 -14.06 7.63 9.50
N ILE A 418 -14.19 8.86 9.96
CA ILE A 418 -15.42 9.66 9.89
C ILE A 418 -15.06 11.02 9.31
N ASN A 419 -15.77 11.44 8.26
CA ASN A 419 -15.49 12.68 7.53
C ASN A 419 -14.03 12.81 7.04
N GLY A 420 -13.36 11.67 6.81
CA GLY A 420 -11.97 11.61 6.36
C GLY A 420 -10.93 11.62 7.49
N GLU A 421 -11.34 11.82 8.74
CA GLU A 421 -10.46 11.75 9.90
C GLU A 421 -10.49 10.35 10.53
N GLU A 422 -9.33 9.88 10.99
CA GLU A 422 -9.22 8.61 11.70
C GLU A 422 -10.05 8.65 12.98
N PHE A 423 -10.91 7.64 13.17
CA PHE A 423 -11.73 7.51 14.36
C PHE A 423 -11.02 6.62 15.38
N VAL A 424 -10.64 7.23 16.50
CA VAL A 424 -10.08 6.54 17.67
C VAL A 424 -11.07 6.66 18.83
N GLY A 425 -11.71 5.56 19.19
CA GLY A 425 -12.69 5.55 20.26
C GLY A 425 -13.43 4.22 20.39
N ASP A 426 -14.33 4.15 21.35
CA ASP A 426 -15.21 3.00 21.57
C ASP A 426 -16.58 3.18 20.87
N ALA A 427 -17.42 2.15 20.95
CA ALA A 427 -18.74 2.15 20.34
C ALA A 427 -19.66 3.24 20.91
N ALA A 428 -19.44 3.65 22.17
CA ALA A 428 -20.21 4.71 22.81
C ALA A 428 -19.80 6.09 22.28
N ALA A 429 -18.50 6.34 22.13
CA ALA A 429 -17.94 7.55 21.53
C ALA A 429 -18.39 7.71 20.08
N LEU A 430 -18.36 6.62 19.29
CA LEU A 430 -18.88 6.63 17.93
C LEU A 430 -20.37 6.98 17.89
N HIS A 431 -21.16 6.35 18.77
CA HIS A 431 -22.59 6.63 18.88
C HIS A 431 -22.84 8.11 19.26
N ALA A 432 -22.10 8.66 20.21
CA ALA A 432 -22.22 10.06 20.61
C ALA A 432 -21.89 11.02 19.45
N LEU A 433 -20.82 10.74 18.70
CA LEU A 433 -20.40 11.54 17.55
C LEU A 433 -21.48 11.57 16.46
N LEU A 434 -22.07 10.41 16.13
CA LEU A 434 -23.14 10.34 15.13
C LEU A 434 -24.42 11.07 15.57
N VAL A 435 -24.74 11.01 16.88
CA VAL A 435 -25.84 11.79 17.46
C VAL A 435 -25.56 13.28 17.36
N GLU A 436 -24.37 13.71 17.76
CA GLU A 436 -23.95 15.11 17.68
C GLU A 436 -24.00 15.65 16.24
N ALA A 437 -23.53 14.87 15.27
CA ALA A 437 -23.62 15.23 13.85
C ALA A 437 -25.07 15.45 13.40
N TYR A 438 -26.02 14.62 13.86
CA TYR A 438 -27.45 14.83 13.61
C TYR A 438 -28.01 16.08 14.30
N GLU A 439 -27.65 16.31 15.57
CA GLU A 439 -28.09 17.50 16.32
C GLU A 439 -27.62 18.81 15.66
N GLN A 440 -26.38 18.83 15.15
CA GLN A 440 -25.80 20.02 14.54
C GLN A 440 -26.31 20.26 13.11
N GLN A 441 -26.47 19.20 12.30
CA GLN A 441 -26.78 19.33 10.88
C GLN A 441 -28.26 19.10 10.51
N GLY A 442 -29.06 18.57 11.44
CA GLY A 442 -30.46 18.19 11.19
C GLY A 442 -30.59 16.92 10.34
N ARG A 443 -31.75 16.73 9.68
CA ARG A 443 -32.03 15.54 8.85
C ARG A 443 -31.29 15.55 7.51
N ASP A 444 -31.05 16.74 6.95
CA ASP A 444 -30.46 16.92 5.62
C ASP A 444 -28.93 16.98 5.63
N GLY A 445 -28.32 16.87 6.82
CA GLY A 445 -26.89 16.72 6.98
C GLY A 445 -26.36 15.44 6.33
N VAL A 446 -25.06 15.42 6.09
CA VAL A 446 -24.37 14.30 5.47
C VAL A 446 -23.11 14.00 6.28
N ILE A 447 -22.92 12.72 6.58
CA ILE A 447 -21.70 12.21 7.21
C ILE A 447 -21.05 11.17 6.31
N MET A 448 -19.73 11.24 6.17
CA MET A 448 -18.96 10.23 5.48
C MET A 448 -18.40 9.23 6.49
N ILE A 449 -18.58 7.94 6.22
CA ILE A 449 -18.04 6.87 7.05
C ILE A 449 -17.19 5.97 6.16
N ALA A 450 -15.92 5.79 6.53
CA ALA A 450 -15.05 4.80 5.92
C ALA A 450 -14.89 3.58 6.84
N VAL A 451 -15.14 2.41 6.27
CA VAL A 451 -15.01 1.13 6.95
C VAL A 451 -13.90 0.27 6.36
N ASN A 452 -13.28 -0.56 7.20
CA ASN A 452 -12.22 -1.51 6.87
C ASN A 452 -10.94 -0.89 6.28
N ALA A 453 -10.68 0.40 6.48
CA ALA A 453 -9.43 1.07 6.09
C ALA A 453 -8.41 1.10 7.25
N GLU A 454 -8.27 -0.02 7.97
CA GLU A 454 -7.39 -0.16 9.13
C GLU A 454 -5.99 -0.67 8.75
N ASP A 455 -5.06 -0.58 9.69
CA ASP A 455 -3.65 -0.97 9.52
C ASP A 455 -3.47 -2.40 8.98
N CYS A 456 -4.16 -3.42 9.54
CA CYS A 456 -4.02 -4.79 9.02
C CYS A 456 -4.46 -4.90 7.57
N THR A 457 -5.49 -4.15 7.15
CA THR A 457 -6.01 -4.22 5.79
C THR A 457 -5.06 -3.51 4.83
N ALA A 458 -4.53 -2.35 5.21
CA ALA A 458 -3.53 -1.64 4.42
C ALA A 458 -2.26 -2.48 4.23
N GLU A 459 -1.77 -3.07 5.31
CA GLU A 459 -0.60 -3.93 5.31
C GLU A 459 -0.84 -5.21 4.50
N ALA A 460 -1.99 -5.87 4.65
CA ALA A 460 -2.37 -7.03 3.86
C ALA A 460 -2.35 -6.73 2.35
N LEU A 461 -2.87 -5.56 1.94
CA LEU A 461 -2.87 -5.14 0.54
C LEU A 461 -1.47 -4.81 0.02
N ARG A 462 -0.63 -4.17 0.83
CA ARG A 462 0.78 -3.90 0.51
C ARG A 462 1.57 -5.20 0.32
N LEU A 463 1.43 -6.15 1.24
CA LEU A 463 2.09 -7.46 1.15
C LEU A 463 1.57 -8.24 -0.05
N ARG A 464 0.26 -8.22 -0.30
CA ARG A 464 -0.36 -8.83 -1.49
C ARG A 464 0.22 -8.28 -2.79
N ALA A 465 0.45 -6.97 -2.87
CA ALA A 465 1.06 -6.32 -4.04
C ALA A 465 2.53 -6.72 -4.27
N ARG A 466 3.18 -7.36 -3.30
CA ARG A 466 4.56 -7.85 -3.42
C ARG A 466 4.67 -9.33 -3.77
N VAL A 467 3.56 -10.06 -3.73
CA VAL A 467 3.50 -11.47 -4.15
C VAL A 467 3.49 -11.52 -5.69
N HIS A 468 4.62 -11.23 -6.32
CA HIS A 468 4.82 -11.31 -7.76
C HIS A 468 5.62 -12.54 -8.16
#